data_AF-A0A6A6BP20-F1
#
_entry.id   AF-A0A6A6BP20-F1
#
_cell.length_a   1.000
_cell.length_b   1.000
_cell.length_c   1.000
_cell.angle_alpha   90.00
_cell.angle_beta   90.00
_cell.angle_gamma   90.00
#
_symmetry.space_group_name_H-M   'P 1'
#
loop_
_entity.id
_entity.type
_entity.pdbx_description
1 polymer ?
#
loop_
_entity_poly.entity_id
_entity_poly.type
_entity_poly.pdbx_seq_one_letter_code
_entity_poly.pdbx_strand_id
1 'polypeptide(L)' 'MLTSHSGTTAAAFGGVAGVFALFFFAEIPRVRKDIMQKVPILGDYFVQEIAPEDNPF' A
#
# COMPACT_ATOMS: atom_id res chain seq x y z
N MET A 1 -26.25 7.49 -18.80
CA MET A 1 -24.89 7.84 -18.33
C MET A 1 -23.89 7.21 -19.28
N LEU A 2 -23.37 7.96 -20.25
CA LEU A 2 -22.29 7.47 -21.12
C LEU A 2 -20.96 7.71 -20.42
N THR A 3 -20.38 6.66 -19.83
CA THR A 3 -18.97 6.71 -19.42
C THR A 3 -18.15 6.77 -20.71
N SER A 4 -17.45 7.86 -20.96
CA SER A 4 -16.53 7.97 -22.09
C SER A 4 -15.48 6.86 -21.96
N HIS A 5 -15.22 6.11 -23.03
CA HIS A 5 -14.27 4.99 -23.05
C HIS A 5 -12.93 5.36 -22.40
N SER A 6 -12.45 6.57 -22.68
CA SER A 6 -11.22 7.13 -22.10
C SER A 6 -11.29 7.32 -20.58
N GLY A 7 -12.45 7.67 -20.02
CA GLY A 7 -12.63 7.84 -18.58
C GLY A 7 -12.51 6.52 -17.83
N THR A 8 -13.12 5.44 -18.34
CA THR A 8 -12.99 4.09 -17.75
C THR A 8 -11.55 3.60 -17.83
N THR A 9 -10.90 3.78 -18.98
CA THR A 9 -9.50 3.40 -19.17
C THR A 9 -8.56 4.18 -18.24
N ALA A 10 -8.71 5.50 -18.13
CA ALA A 10 -7.90 6.32 -17.23
C ALA A 10 -8.10 5.93 -15.76
N ALA A 11 -9.34 5.62 -15.34
CA ALA A 11 -9.60 5.12 -14.00
C ALA A 11 -8.93 3.77 -13.73
N ALA A 12 -8.93 2.86 -14.70
CA ALA A 12 -8.22 1.58 -14.57
C ALA A 12 -6.71 1.76 -14.42
N PHE A 13 -6.09 2.61 -15.25
CA PHE A 13 -4.67 2.93 -15.13
C PHE A 13 -4.34 3.62 -13.81
N GLY A 14 -5.17 4.57 -13.37
CA GLY A 14 -5.01 5.23 -12.07
C GLY A 14 -5.12 4.27 -10.90
N GLY A 15 -6.08 3.33 -10.95
CA GLY A 15 -6.22 2.27 -9.95
C GLY A 15 -4.98 1.38 -9.86
N VAL A 16 -4.48 0.89 -11.00
CA VAL A 16 -3.27 0.05 -11.05
C VAL A 16 -2.03 0.81 -10.59
N ALA A 17 -1.85 2.06 -11.05
CA ALA A 17 -0.73 2.90 -10.63
C ALA A 17 -0.78 3.21 -9.12
N GLY A 18 -1.96 3.44 -8.57
CA GLY A 18 -2.16 3.62 -7.13
C GLY A 18 -1.76 2.38 -6.33
N VAL A 19 -2.23 1.19 -6.75
CA VAL A 19 -1.82 -0.08 -6.13
C VAL A 19 -0.31 -0.26 -6.24
N PHE A 20 0.28 -0.09 -7.42
CA PHE A 20 1.72 -0.16 -7.61
C PHE A 20 2.49 0.77 -6.66
N ALA A 21 2.06 2.03 -6.54
CA ALA A 21 2.69 3.00 -5.65
C ALA A 21 2.65 2.56 -4.18
N LEU A 22 1.51 2.05 -3.70
CA LEU A 22 1.39 1.55 -2.33
C LEU A 22 2.38 0.41 -2.03
N PHE A 23 2.51 -0.55 -2.95
CA PHE A 23 3.46 -1.65 -2.79
C PHE A 23 4.92 -1.20 -2.93
N PHE A 24 5.22 -0.34 -3.90
CA PHE A 24 6.57 0.18 -4.11
C PHE A 24 7.08 0.97 -2.90
N PHE A 25 6.21 1.77 -2.28
CA PHE A 25 6.55 2.56 -1.10
C PHE A 25 6.34 1.82 0.23
N ALA A 26 5.95 0.55 0.22
CA ALA A 26 5.78 -0.25 1.45
C ALA A 26 7.09 -0.41 2.24
N GLU A 27 8.25 -0.20 1.63
CA GLU A 27 9.55 -0.18 2.32
C GLU A 27 9.76 1.08 3.19
N ILE A 28 9.04 2.17 2.90
CA ILE A 28 9.11 3.38 3.72
C ILE A 28 8.39 3.11 5.05
N PRO A 29 9.06 3.21 6.23
CA PRO A 29 8.49 2.78 7.50
C PRO A 29 7.13 3.41 7.83
N ARG A 30 6.93 4.67 7.42
CA ARG A 30 5.67 5.39 7.63
C ARG A 30 4.54 4.85 6.75
N VAL A 31 4.80 4.61 5.46
CA VAL A 31 3.79 4.03 4.54
C VAL A 31 3.41 2.62 4.99
N ARG A 32 4.38 1.82 5.41
CA ARG A 32 4.14 0.48 5.94
C ARG A 32 3.21 0.48 7.15
N LYS A 33 3.56 1.24 8.19
CA LYS A 33 2.83 1.29 9.46
C LYS A 33 1.47 1.97 9.35
N ASP A 34 1.40 3.07 8.62
CA ASP A 34 0.19 3.91 8.62
C ASP A 34 -0.84 3.48 7.58
N ILE A 35 -0.42 2.79 6.51
CA ILE A 35 -1.28 2.37 5.39
C ILE A 35 -1.29 0.85 5.24
N MET A 36 -0.15 0.23 4.89
CA MET A 36 -0.13 -1.18 4.50
C MET A 36 -0.56 -2.13 5.62
N GLN A 37 -0.12 -1.89 6.86
CA GLN A 37 -0.50 -2.67 8.04
C GLN A 37 -2.00 -2.55 8.40
N LYS A 38 -2.70 -1.53 7.88
CA LYS A 38 -4.14 -1.35 8.11
C LYS A 38 -5.02 -1.97 7.01
N VAL A 39 -4.40 -2.55 5.98
CA VAL A 39 -5.14 -3.25 4.92
C VAL A 39 -5.74 -4.52 5.52
N PRO A 40 -7.07 -4.72 5.45
CA PRO A 40 -7.67 -5.94 5.94
C PRO A 40 -7.11 -7.14 5.17
N ILE A 41 -6.93 -8.28 5.86
CA ILE A 41 -6.40 -9.55 5.32
C ILE A 41 -4.88 -9.52 5.04
N LEU A 42 -4.32 -8.41 4.54
CA LEU A 42 -2.90 -8.33 4.16
C LEU A 42 -2.01 -7.59 5.18
N GLY A 43 -2.59 -6.87 6.14
CA GLY A 43 -1.84 -6.00 7.04
C GLY A 43 -0.73 -6.72 7.82
N ASP A 44 -1.00 -7.93 8.29
CA ASP A 44 -0.07 -8.73 9.10
C ASP A 44 1.20 -9.11 8.32
N TYR A 45 1.13 -9.22 6.99
CA TYR A 45 2.31 -9.48 6.14
C TYR A 45 3.33 -8.34 6.15
N PHE A 46 2.90 -7.13 6.51
CA PHE A 46 3.74 -5.93 6.54
C PHE A 46 4.21 -5.59 7.95
N VAL A 47 3.92 -6.43 8.94
CA VAL A 47 4.45 -6.26 10.30
C VAL A 47 5.91 -6.70 10.31
N GLN A 48 6.81 -5.73 10.54
CA GLN A 48 8.20 -6.03 10.84
C GLN A 48 8.35 -6.14 12.35
N GLU A 49 8.43 -7.37 12.84
CA GLU A 49 8.73 -7.64 14.24
C GLU A 49 10.21 -7.35 14.50
N ILE A 50 10.48 -6.54 15.51
CA ILE A 50 11.83 -6.22 15.97
C ILE A 50 11.92 -6.80 17.37
N ALA A 51 12.84 -7.73 17.58
CA ALA A 51 13.02 -8.33 18.89
C ALA A 51 13.47 -7.25 19.90
N PRO A 52 13.00 -7.28 21.16
CA PRO A 52 13.36 -6.26 22.15
C PRO A 52 14.87 -6.09 22.35
N GLU A 53 15.64 -7.18 22.26
CA GLU A 53 17.10 -7.20 22.33
C GLU A 53 17.78 -6.51 21.14
N ASP A 54 17.12 -6.45 19.98
CA ASP A 54 17.60 -5.80 18.75
C ASP A 54 17.22 -4.32 18.69
N ASN A 55 16.49 -3.81 19.70
CA ASN A 55 16.09 -2.42 19.77
C ASN A 55 16.97 -1.63 20.77
N PRO A 56 17.86 -0.74 20.30
CA PRO A 56 18.74 0.05 21.17
C PRO A 56 18.05 1.26 21.85
N PHE A 57 16.72 1.38 21.75
CA PHE A 57 15.91 2.47 22.33
C PHE A 57 14.71 1.97 23.13
#